data_AF-A0A6C0CKN9-F1
#
_entry.id   AF-A0A6C0CKN9-F1
#
_cell.length_a   1.000
_cell.length_b   1.000
_cell.length_c   1.000
_cell.angle_alpha   90.00
_cell.angle_beta   90.00
_cell.angle_gamma   90.00
#
_symmetry.space_group_name_H-M   'P 1'
#
loop_
_entity.id
_entity.type
_entity.pdbx_description
1 polymer ?
#
loop_
_entity_poly.entity_id
_entity_poly.type
_entity_poly.pdbx_seq_one_letter_code
_entity_poly.pdbx_strand_id
1 'polypeptide(L)'
;MICYKLNQSDVQKKWNGDTLQEFITSDESSRVTYLDISYNSLQTLPPEIGSLKNLTHLSVYDNKLQTLPPEIGYLKNLTELSVHSNELQTLSPEIGHLSSLTELDAYCNELQTLPPEICALKNLTLLYVHSNKLQTLPPEIGELRHLRWFYTSDNEFEYIPANVQNLINRLRNVNARGPQYNDTQSVHKSSVQQSLKQSIYALMRD
;
A
#
# COMPACT_ATOMS: atom_id res chain seq x y z
N MET A 1 -16.55 -4.92 -14.70
CA MET A 1 -16.11 -4.28 -15.96
C MET A 1 -14.61 -4.03 -15.89
N ILE A 2 -13.87 -4.23 -16.98
CA ILE A 2 -12.43 -3.93 -17.07
C ILE A 2 -12.26 -2.67 -17.92
N CYS A 3 -11.65 -1.63 -17.34
CA CYS A 3 -11.30 -0.40 -18.03
C CYS A 3 -9.77 -0.28 -18.12
N TYR A 4 -9.25 0.17 -19.25
CA TYR A 4 -7.80 0.26 -19.45
C TYR A 4 -7.41 1.43 -20.34
N LYS A 5 -6.15 1.86 -20.25
CA LYS A 5 -5.51 2.77 -21.21
C LYS A 5 -4.24 2.14 -21.75
N LEU A 6 -3.87 2.56 -22.95
CA LEU A 6 -2.67 2.10 -23.63
C LEU A 6 -1.59 3.19 -23.59
N ASN A 7 -0.35 2.77 -23.81
CA ASN A 7 0.77 3.68 -23.98
C ASN A 7 0.47 4.75 -25.03
N GLN A 8 0.82 6.00 -24.71
CA GLN A 8 0.65 7.15 -25.60
C GLN A 8 -0.81 7.45 -25.98
N SER A 9 -1.79 7.00 -25.19
CA SER A 9 -3.21 7.25 -25.39
C SER A 9 -3.93 7.48 -24.06
N ASP A 10 -4.47 8.68 -23.85
CA ASP A 10 -5.30 8.97 -22.68
C ASP A 10 -6.74 8.45 -22.80
N VAL A 11 -7.11 7.93 -23.97
CA VAL A 11 -8.43 7.37 -24.23
C VAL A 11 -8.64 6.11 -23.38
N GLN A 12 -9.59 6.17 -22.46
CA GLN A 12 -10.05 5.02 -21.70
C GLN A 12 -10.84 4.07 -22.60
N LYS A 13 -10.42 2.82 -22.60
CA LYS A 13 -11.08 1.71 -23.30
C LYS A 13 -11.78 0.81 -22.29
N LYS A 14 -12.79 0.10 -22.76
CA LYS A 14 -13.46 -0.97 -22.01
C LYS A 14 -13.16 -2.29 -22.69
N TRP A 15 -12.87 -3.32 -21.90
CA TRP A 15 -12.76 -4.68 -22.41
C TRP A 15 -14.16 -5.25 -22.65
N ASN A 16 -14.32 -5.93 -23.79
CA ASN A 16 -15.59 -6.56 -24.18
C ASN A 16 -15.55 -8.09 -24.08
N GLY A 17 -14.42 -8.69 -23.72
CA GLY A 17 -14.31 -10.14 -23.51
C GLY A 17 -14.79 -10.55 -22.12
N ASP A 18 -14.72 -11.85 -21.86
CA ASP A 18 -15.45 -12.48 -20.75
C ASP A 18 -14.66 -12.44 -19.44
N THR A 19 -13.33 -12.51 -19.50
CA THR A 19 -12.50 -12.67 -18.29
C THR A 19 -11.30 -11.73 -18.23
N LEU A 20 -10.82 -11.50 -17.00
CA LEU A 20 -9.55 -10.80 -16.75
C LEU A 20 -8.35 -11.55 -17.35
N GLN A 21 -8.38 -12.88 -17.28
CA GLN A 21 -7.33 -13.71 -17.85
C GLN A 21 -7.21 -13.47 -19.36
N GLU A 22 -8.34 -13.50 -20.06
CA GLU A 22 -8.40 -13.26 -21.50
C GLU A 22 -7.85 -11.88 -21.87
N PHE A 23 -8.22 -10.84 -21.11
CA PHE A 23 -7.69 -9.49 -21.29
C PHE A 23 -6.16 -9.45 -21.15
N ILE A 24 -5.62 -10.04 -20.08
CA ILE A 24 -4.17 -10.02 -19.81
C ILE A 24 -3.39 -10.79 -20.89
N THR A 25 -3.97 -11.85 -21.43
CA THR A 25 -3.34 -12.64 -22.50
C THR A 25 -3.56 -12.09 -23.91
N SER A 26 -4.30 -10.98 -24.06
CA SER A 26 -4.57 -10.36 -25.36
C SER A 26 -3.34 -9.60 -25.91
N ASP A 27 -3.30 -9.38 -27.23
CA ASP A 27 -2.21 -8.65 -27.89
C ASP A 27 -2.01 -7.21 -27.36
N GLU A 28 -3.08 -6.61 -26.83
CA GLU A 28 -3.08 -5.24 -26.30
C GLU A 28 -2.36 -5.14 -24.94
N SER A 29 -2.22 -6.24 -24.19
CA SER A 29 -1.71 -6.24 -22.82
C SER A 29 -0.29 -5.70 -22.70
N SER A 30 0.53 -5.93 -23.74
CA SER A 30 1.89 -5.41 -23.87
C SER A 30 1.97 -3.88 -23.88
N ARG A 31 0.86 -3.19 -24.14
CA ARG A 31 0.79 -1.73 -24.25
C ARG A 31 0.00 -1.08 -23.10
N VAL A 32 -0.59 -1.86 -22.20
CA VAL A 32 -1.43 -1.34 -21.13
C VAL A 32 -0.59 -0.55 -20.12
N THR A 33 -1.00 0.67 -19.83
CA THR A 33 -0.37 1.56 -18.84
C THR A 33 -1.28 1.86 -17.65
N TYR A 34 -2.59 1.76 -17.84
CA TYR A 34 -3.60 1.94 -16.80
C TYR A 34 -4.56 0.75 -16.87
N LEU A 35 -4.85 0.15 -15.72
CA LEU A 35 -5.82 -0.92 -15.59
C LEU A 35 -6.70 -0.68 -14.36
N ASP A 36 -8.00 -0.67 -14.59
CA ASP A 36 -9.02 -0.60 -13.56
C ASP A 36 -9.97 -1.79 -13.69
N ILE A 37 -9.93 -2.64 -12.68
CA ILE A 37 -10.75 -3.85 -12.52
C ILE A 37 -11.48 -3.83 -11.17
N SER A 38 -11.80 -2.63 -10.70
CA SER A 38 -12.55 -2.40 -9.47
C SER A 38 -14.02 -2.82 -9.63
N TYR A 39 -14.71 -3.12 -8.52
CA TYR A 39 -16.12 -3.56 -8.53
C TYR A 39 -16.41 -4.83 -9.35
N ASN A 40 -15.54 -5.84 -9.28
CA ASN A 40 -15.72 -7.09 -10.02
C ASN A 40 -15.97 -8.32 -9.12
N SER A 41 -16.08 -8.14 -7.80
CA SER A 41 -16.18 -9.26 -6.84
C SER A 41 -15.08 -10.31 -6.99
N LEU A 42 -13.88 -9.90 -7.45
CA LEU A 42 -12.74 -10.79 -7.63
C LEU A 42 -12.28 -11.34 -6.29
N GLN A 43 -12.09 -12.65 -6.21
CA GLN A 43 -11.51 -13.30 -5.02
C GLN A 43 -9.98 -13.36 -5.10
N THR A 44 -9.44 -13.40 -6.31
CA THR A 44 -8.00 -13.44 -6.59
C THR A 44 -7.68 -12.63 -7.83
N LEU A 45 -6.41 -12.22 -7.94
CA LEU A 45 -5.83 -11.77 -9.21
C LEU A 45 -5.01 -12.91 -9.81
N PRO A 46 -5.05 -13.14 -11.13
CA PRO A 46 -4.23 -14.15 -11.78
C PRO A 46 -2.74 -13.75 -11.73
N PRO A 47 -1.80 -14.70 -11.57
CA PRO A 47 -0.36 -14.45 -11.62
C PRO A 47 0.10 -13.69 -12.88
N GLU A 48 -0.60 -13.90 -13.99
CA GLU A 48 -0.35 -13.26 -15.27
C GLU A 48 -0.48 -11.74 -15.21
N ILE A 49 -1.07 -11.16 -14.16
CA ILE A 49 -1.03 -9.71 -13.93
C ILE A 49 0.40 -9.17 -13.98
N GLY A 50 1.39 -9.94 -13.52
CA GLY A 50 2.80 -9.57 -13.57
C GLY A 50 3.39 -9.48 -14.99
N SER A 51 2.67 -9.90 -16.02
CA SER A 51 3.07 -9.76 -17.43
C SER A 51 2.87 -8.34 -17.97
N LEU A 52 2.06 -7.50 -17.32
CA LEU A 52 1.75 -6.13 -17.73
C LEU A 52 2.91 -5.16 -17.42
N LYS A 53 4.08 -5.37 -18.02
CA LYS A 53 5.32 -4.66 -17.66
C LYS A 53 5.26 -3.14 -17.82
N ASN A 54 4.36 -2.62 -18.65
CA ASN A 54 4.18 -1.19 -18.89
C ASN A 54 3.14 -0.54 -17.96
N LEU A 55 2.55 -1.31 -17.03
CA LEU A 55 1.54 -0.80 -16.14
C LEU A 55 2.14 0.22 -15.17
N THR A 56 1.49 1.39 -15.12
CA THR A 56 1.82 2.52 -14.25
C THR A 56 0.76 2.72 -13.18
N HIS A 57 -0.50 2.38 -13.50
CA HIS A 57 -1.64 2.52 -12.59
C HIS A 57 -2.43 1.22 -12.56
N LEU A 58 -2.64 0.67 -11.36
CA LEU A 58 -3.47 -0.51 -11.14
C LEU A 58 -4.50 -0.24 -10.05
N SER A 59 -5.77 -0.35 -10.43
CA SER A 59 -6.92 -0.20 -9.54
C SER A 59 -7.71 -1.49 -9.47
N VAL A 60 -7.79 -2.08 -8.27
CA VAL A 60 -8.51 -3.34 -7.99
C VAL A 60 -9.43 -3.21 -6.76
N TYR A 61 -9.83 -1.99 -6.42
CA TYR A 61 -10.61 -1.73 -5.22
C TYR A 61 -12.06 -2.24 -5.31
N ASP A 62 -12.74 -2.31 -4.16
CA ASP A 62 -14.11 -2.85 -4.07
C ASP A 62 -14.24 -4.24 -4.72
N ASN A 63 -13.34 -5.14 -4.32
CA ASN A 63 -13.34 -6.56 -4.68
C ASN A 63 -13.35 -7.41 -3.38
N LYS A 64 -13.04 -8.70 -3.47
CA LYS A 64 -12.99 -9.65 -2.34
C LYS A 64 -11.61 -10.31 -2.25
N LEU A 65 -10.57 -9.57 -2.61
CA LEU A 65 -9.21 -10.09 -2.64
C LEU A 65 -8.74 -10.33 -1.21
N GLN A 66 -8.28 -11.55 -0.92
CA GLN A 66 -7.68 -11.90 0.37
C GLN A 66 -6.14 -11.75 0.37
N THR A 67 -5.55 -11.80 -0.83
CA THR A 67 -4.12 -11.58 -1.06
C THR A 67 -3.89 -11.00 -2.46
N LEU A 68 -2.69 -10.47 -2.68
CA LEU A 68 -2.17 -10.17 -4.01
C LEU A 68 -1.21 -11.29 -4.45
N PRO A 69 -1.17 -11.67 -5.74
CA PRO A 69 -0.19 -12.61 -6.23
C PRO A 69 1.23 -12.02 -6.12
N PRO A 70 2.27 -12.80 -5.77
CA PRO A 70 3.66 -12.35 -5.70
C PRO A 70 4.16 -11.65 -6.98
N GLU A 71 3.60 -12.04 -8.13
CA GLU A 71 3.86 -11.47 -9.44
C GLU A 71 3.54 -9.97 -9.55
N ILE A 72 2.79 -9.40 -8.59
CA ILE A 72 2.64 -7.95 -8.47
C ILE A 72 4.01 -7.25 -8.42
N GLY A 73 5.01 -7.85 -7.76
CA GLY A 73 6.36 -7.30 -7.65
C GLY A 73 7.13 -7.23 -8.98
N TYR A 74 6.57 -7.77 -10.06
CA TYR A 74 7.14 -7.66 -11.40
C TYR A 74 6.75 -6.36 -12.13
N LEU A 75 5.79 -5.60 -11.60
CA LEU A 75 5.30 -4.36 -12.19
C LEU A 75 6.21 -3.17 -11.84
N LYS A 76 7.45 -3.19 -12.32
CA LYS A 76 8.49 -2.20 -11.96
C LYS A 76 8.16 -0.75 -12.31
N ASN A 77 7.26 -0.54 -13.26
CA ASN A 77 6.81 0.79 -13.70
C ASN A 77 5.58 1.29 -12.94
N LEU A 78 5.03 0.50 -12.01
CA LEU A 78 3.83 0.88 -11.27
C LEU A 78 4.14 2.06 -10.35
N THR A 79 3.38 3.15 -10.51
CA THR A 79 3.45 4.37 -9.72
C THR A 79 2.29 4.47 -8.74
N GLU A 80 1.12 3.94 -9.11
CA GLU A 80 -0.10 3.98 -8.30
C GLU A 80 -0.73 2.59 -8.20
N LEU A 81 -0.96 2.14 -6.96
CA LEU A 81 -1.63 0.88 -6.65
C LEU A 81 -2.78 1.12 -5.68
N SER A 82 -4.01 0.87 -6.13
CA SER A 82 -5.23 0.97 -5.31
C SER A 82 -5.85 -0.41 -5.10
N VAL A 83 -5.78 -0.87 -3.85
CA VAL A 83 -6.29 -2.17 -3.37
C VAL A 83 -7.27 -2.01 -2.20
N HIS A 84 -7.74 -0.79 -1.92
CA HIS A 84 -8.66 -0.50 -0.83
C HIS A 84 -10.01 -1.23 -0.98
N SER A 85 -10.78 -1.31 0.10
CA SER A 85 -12.07 -2.01 0.14
C SER A 85 -11.98 -3.44 -0.39
N ASN A 86 -11.06 -4.22 0.17
CA ASN A 86 -10.89 -5.65 -0.09
C ASN A 86 -10.85 -6.40 1.25
N GLU A 87 -10.50 -7.68 1.22
CA GLU A 87 -10.41 -8.56 2.40
C GLU A 87 -8.93 -8.93 2.68
N LEU A 88 -7.98 -8.06 2.29
CA LEU A 88 -6.55 -8.36 2.38
C LEU A 88 -6.13 -8.49 3.84
N GLN A 89 -5.62 -9.66 4.21
CA GLN A 89 -5.10 -9.91 5.57
C GLN A 89 -3.62 -9.55 5.70
N THR A 90 -2.90 -9.54 4.57
CA THR A 90 -1.49 -9.18 4.45
C THR A 90 -1.20 -8.59 3.08
N LEU A 91 -0.09 -7.87 2.96
CA LEU A 91 0.54 -7.56 1.67
C LEU A 91 1.73 -8.51 1.47
N SER A 92 1.92 -9.04 0.26
CA SER A 92 3.07 -9.93 0.03
C SER A 92 4.39 -9.15 0.09
N PRO A 93 5.51 -9.78 0.52
CA PRO A 93 6.84 -9.14 0.58
C PRO A 93 7.28 -8.54 -0.76
N GLU A 94 6.84 -9.12 -1.87
CA GLU A 94 7.10 -8.65 -3.23
C GLU A 94 6.56 -7.24 -3.50
N ILE A 95 5.74 -6.65 -2.63
CA ILE A 95 5.41 -5.23 -2.71
C ILE A 95 6.67 -4.36 -2.72
N GLY A 96 7.72 -4.73 -1.98
CA GLY A 96 8.98 -3.98 -1.91
C GLY A 96 9.74 -3.94 -3.24
N HIS A 97 9.33 -4.75 -4.21
CA HIS A 97 9.90 -4.78 -5.55
C HIS A 97 9.35 -3.70 -6.49
N LEU A 98 8.29 -2.98 -6.10
CA LEU A 98 7.66 -1.89 -6.86
C LEU A 98 8.47 -0.59 -6.72
N SER A 99 9.69 -0.57 -7.27
CA SER A 99 10.66 0.52 -7.10
C SER A 99 10.17 1.91 -7.53
N SER A 100 9.18 1.98 -8.42
CA SER A 100 8.61 3.24 -8.94
C SER A 100 7.36 3.70 -8.19
N LEU A 101 6.89 2.95 -7.19
CA LEU A 101 5.63 3.24 -6.53
C LEU A 101 5.70 4.54 -5.72
N THR A 102 4.77 5.43 -6.02
CA THR A 102 4.62 6.74 -5.36
C THR A 102 3.38 6.81 -4.48
N GLU A 103 2.36 6.00 -4.79
CA GLU A 103 1.11 5.92 -4.05
C GLU A 103 0.70 4.46 -3.85
N LEU A 104 0.47 4.11 -2.58
CA LEU A 104 -0.13 2.85 -2.18
C LEU A 104 -1.38 3.13 -1.37
N ASP A 105 -2.51 2.71 -1.91
CA ASP A 105 -3.80 2.80 -1.24
C ASP A 105 -4.33 1.40 -0.88
N ALA A 106 -4.30 1.09 0.41
CA ALA A 106 -4.74 -0.17 1.00
C ALA A 106 -5.69 0.03 2.19
N TYR A 107 -6.40 1.17 2.27
CA TYR A 107 -7.36 1.39 3.36
C TYR A 107 -8.56 0.43 3.28
N CYS A 108 -9.31 0.28 4.38
CA CYS A 108 -10.50 -0.58 4.44
C CYS A 108 -10.21 -2.02 3.96
N ASN A 109 -9.26 -2.65 4.66
CA ASN A 109 -8.88 -4.06 4.48
C ASN A 109 -8.81 -4.73 5.87
N GLU A 110 -8.24 -5.94 5.94
CA GLU A 110 -8.03 -6.68 7.20
C GLU A 110 -6.55 -6.82 7.57
N LEU A 111 -5.70 -5.89 7.13
CA LEU A 111 -4.25 -5.98 7.31
C LEU A 111 -3.90 -5.99 8.80
N GLN A 112 -3.27 -7.07 9.26
CA GLN A 112 -2.81 -7.21 10.65
C GLN A 112 -1.38 -6.66 10.85
N THR A 113 -0.57 -6.74 9.79
CA THR A 113 0.78 -6.21 9.74
C THR A 113 1.08 -5.64 8.35
N LEU A 114 2.13 -4.82 8.26
CA LEU A 114 2.75 -4.47 6.98
C LEU A 114 4.06 -5.27 6.85
N PRO A 115 4.36 -5.84 5.66
CA PRO A 115 5.64 -6.50 5.44
C PRO A 115 6.78 -5.48 5.57
N PRO A 116 7.91 -5.83 6.22
CA PRO A 116 9.08 -4.93 6.32
C PRO A 116 9.56 -4.41 4.96
N GLU A 117 9.37 -5.19 3.90
CA GLU A 117 9.72 -4.87 2.51
C GLU A 117 9.02 -3.62 1.98
N ILE A 118 7.90 -3.18 2.58
CA ILE A 118 7.29 -1.88 2.25
C ILE A 118 8.30 -0.72 2.40
N CYS A 119 9.30 -0.88 3.27
CA CYS A 119 10.34 0.11 3.51
C CYS A 119 11.36 0.20 2.35
N ALA A 120 11.31 -0.72 1.38
CA ALA A 120 12.07 -0.65 0.13
C ALA A 120 11.47 0.32 -0.90
N LEU A 121 10.22 0.77 -0.71
CA LEU A 121 9.52 1.70 -1.58
C LEU A 121 10.05 3.14 -1.43
N LYS A 122 11.27 3.40 -1.87
CA LYS A 122 11.97 4.68 -1.63
C LYS A 122 11.29 5.88 -2.26
N ASN A 123 10.47 5.69 -3.30
CA ASN A 123 9.72 6.75 -3.97
C ASN A 123 8.32 6.99 -3.38
N LEU A 124 7.91 6.22 -2.36
CA LEU A 124 6.56 6.32 -1.81
C LEU A 124 6.33 7.70 -1.17
N THR A 125 5.26 8.36 -1.60
CA THR A 125 4.86 9.69 -1.13
C THR A 125 3.52 9.68 -0.41
N LEU A 126 2.61 8.79 -0.82
CA LEU A 126 1.29 8.59 -0.22
C LEU A 126 1.13 7.13 0.22
N LEU A 127 0.73 6.92 1.47
CA LEU A 127 0.39 5.62 2.02
C LEU A 127 -0.92 5.71 2.81
N TYR A 128 -1.95 5.03 2.31
CA TYR A 128 -3.23 4.87 2.99
C TYR A 128 -3.35 3.44 3.54
N VAL A 129 -3.34 3.32 4.87
CA VAL A 129 -3.52 2.04 5.57
C VAL A 129 -4.51 2.19 6.73
N HIS A 130 -5.31 3.26 6.74
CA HIS A 130 -6.35 3.45 7.74
C HIS A 130 -7.46 2.40 7.59
N SER A 131 -8.28 2.23 8.63
CA SER A 131 -9.39 1.27 8.62
C SER A 131 -8.92 -0.16 8.33
N ASN A 132 -7.94 -0.63 9.10
CA ASN A 132 -7.35 -1.96 9.03
C ASN A 132 -7.22 -2.54 10.46
N LYS A 133 -6.47 -3.62 10.65
CA LYS A 133 -6.25 -4.28 11.95
C LYS A 133 -4.78 -4.20 12.39
N LEU A 134 -4.05 -3.15 11.97
CA LEU A 134 -2.61 -3.05 12.23
C LEU A 134 -2.35 -2.87 13.72
N GLN A 135 -1.52 -3.74 14.30
CA GLN A 135 -1.13 -3.66 15.71
C GLN A 135 0.18 -2.89 15.92
N THR A 136 1.01 -2.80 14.90
CA THR A 136 2.26 -2.03 14.88
C THR A 136 2.66 -1.70 13.43
N LEU A 137 3.77 -0.99 13.26
CA LEU A 137 4.37 -0.65 11.98
C LEU A 137 5.82 -1.15 11.94
N PRO A 138 6.37 -1.51 10.76
CA PRO A 138 7.78 -1.82 10.63
C PRO A 138 8.62 -0.58 11.01
N PRO A 139 9.60 -0.69 11.93
CA PRO A 139 10.39 0.46 12.39
C PRO A 139 11.06 1.25 11.25
N GLU A 140 11.50 0.54 10.21
CA GLU A 140 12.18 1.08 9.04
C GLU A 140 11.29 1.95 8.16
N ILE A 141 9.96 1.96 8.36
CA ILE A 141 9.07 2.87 7.64
C ILE A 141 9.42 4.34 7.95
N GLY A 142 10.06 4.59 9.11
CA GLY A 142 10.60 5.89 9.47
C GLY A 142 11.65 6.43 8.49
N GLU A 143 12.32 5.54 7.76
CA GLU A 143 13.35 5.86 6.77
C GLU A 143 12.79 6.25 5.40
N LEU A 144 11.46 6.19 5.19
CA LEU A 144 10.83 6.65 3.95
C LEU A 144 10.84 8.18 3.87
N ARG A 145 11.95 8.74 3.38
CA ARG A 145 12.21 10.20 3.33
C ARG A 145 11.28 10.96 2.40
N HIS A 146 10.74 10.30 1.38
CA HIS A 146 9.81 10.89 0.41
C HIS A 146 8.34 10.80 0.87
N LEU A 147 8.04 10.06 1.94
CA LEU A 147 6.68 9.92 2.45
C LEU A 147 6.20 11.26 3.00
N ARG A 148 5.07 11.72 2.46
CA ARG A 148 4.42 12.99 2.78
C ARG A 148 3.05 12.76 3.39
N TRP A 149 2.29 11.80 2.89
CA TRP A 149 0.98 11.50 3.45
C TRP A 149 0.98 10.08 3.98
N PHE A 150 0.66 9.97 5.26
CA PHE A 150 0.60 8.68 5.93
C PHE A 150 -0.67 8.62 6.77
N TYR A 151 -1.65 7.88 6.28
CA TYR A 151 -2.95 7.78 6.90
C TYR A 151 -3.08 6.43 7.63
N THR A 152 -3.16 6.46 8.95
CA THR A 152 -3.12 5.25 9.80
C THR A 152 -4.28 5.16 10.78
N SER A 153 -5.25 6.08 10.75
CA SER A 153 -6.39 6.04 11.66
C SER A 153 -7.16 4.71 11.61
N ASP A 154 -7.95 4.43 12.64
CA ASP A 154 -8.87 3.28 12.65
C ASP A 154 -8.15 1.93 12.42
N ASN A 155 -7.02 1.73 13.10
CA ASN A 155 -6.28 0.47 13.23
C ASN A 155 -6.40 -0.11 14.66
N GLU A 156 -5.56 -1.06 15.03
CA GLU A 156 -5.56 -1.70 16.36
C GLU A 156 -4.20 -1.54 17.05
N PHE A 157 -3.55 -0.38 16.89
CA PHE A 157 -2.17 -0.19 17.34
C PHE A 157 -2.02 -0.46 18.83
N GLU A 158 -1.13 -1.37 19.20
CA GLU A 158 -0.76 -1.61 20.60
C GLU A 158 0.37 -0.68 21.02
N TYR A 159 1.31 -0.41 20.10
CA TYR A 159 2.42 0.50 20.28
C TYR A 159 2.93 1.04 18.94
N ILE A 160 3.64 2.16 19.00
CA ILE A 160 4.31 2.77 17.85
C ILE A 160 5.83 2.73 18.07
N PRO A 161 6.63 2.17 17.15
CA PRO A 161 8.08 2.20 17.24
C PRO A 161 8.65 3.63 17.29
N ALA A 162 9.75 3.83 18.00
CA ALA A 162 10.38 5.16 18.14
C ALA A 162 10.75 5.80 16.79
N ASN A 163 11.22 5.00 15.83
CA ASN A 163 11.56 5.48 14.48
C ASN A 163 10.32 5.99 13.73
N VAL A 164 9.16 5.35 13.95
CA VAL A 164 7.88 5.77 13.38
C VAL A 164 7.41 7.07 14.06
N GLN A 165 7.66 7.25 15.35
CA GLN A 165 7.33 8.50 16.05
C GLN A 165 8.09 9.70 15.45
N ASN A 166 9.35 9.51 15.05
CA ASN A 166 10.13 10.55 14.36
C ASN A 166 9.53 10.92 13.01
N LEU A 167 9.08 9.92 12.23
CA LEU A 167 8.34 10.12 11.00
C LEU A 167 7.06 10.92 11.25
N ILE A 168 6.24 10.51 12.21
CA ILE A 168 4.99 11.21 12.57
C ILE A 168 5.26 12.68 12.90
N ASN A 169 6.29 12.95 13.71
CA ASN A 169 6.68 14.31 14.07
C ASN A 169 7.12 15.12 12.84
N ARG A 170 7.89 14.50 11.93
CA ARG A 170 8.27 15.11 10.64
C ARG A 170 7.04 15.48 9.80
N LEU A 171 6.05 14.60 9.72
CA LEU A 171 4.83 14.83 8.93
C LEU A 171 3.93 15.91 9.56
N ARG A 172 3.79 15.96 10.89
CA ARG A 172 2.94 16.96 11.59
C ARG A 172 3.46 18.40 11.52
N ASN A 173 4.77 18.60 11.47
CA ASN A 173 5.39 19.92 11.59
C ASN A 173 5.30 20.78 10.32
N VAL A 174 4.55 20.36 9.28
CA VAL A 174 4.48 21.03 7.98
C VAL A 174 3.04 21.46 7.64
N ASN A 175 2.45 22.38 8.41
CA ASN A 175 1.15 23.02 8.09
C ASN A 175 1.42 24.35 7.36
N ALA A 176 1.04 24.60 6.10
CA ALA A 176 -0.35 24.77 5.64
C ALA A 176 -0.65 24.26 4.20
N ARG A 177 0.28 23.52 3.57
CA ARG A 177 0.10 22.81 2.28
C ARG A 177 0.95 21.52 2.18
N GLY A 178 1.36 20.98 3.33
CA GLY A 178 2.40 19.96 3.44
C GLY A 178 1.91 18.57 3.85
N PRO A 179 2.86 17.66 4.13
CA PRO A 179 2.62 16.32 4.66
C PRO A 179 1.48 16.23 5.68
N GLN A 180 0.59 15.25 5.54
CA GLN A 180 -0.49 15.01 6.51
C GLN A 180 -0.34 13.63 7.14
N TYR A 181 -0.49 13.61 8.46
CA TYR A 181 -0.61 12.39 9.25
C TYR A 181 -1.95 12.41 9.98
N ASN A 182 -2.81 11.42 9.72
CA ASN A 182 -4.05 11.23 10.48
C ASN A 182 -3.91 10.02 11.41
N ASP A 183 -3.98 10.29 12.71
CA ASP A 183 -4.22 9.22 13.66
C ASP A 183 -4.94 9.81 14.86
N THR A 184 -6.15 9.33 15.07
CA THR A 184 -7.07 9.74 16.13
C THR A 184 -6.94 8.87 17.37
N GLN A 185 -6.08 7.83 17.35
CA GLN A 185 -5.98 6.84 18.42
C GLN A 185 -5.16 7.34 19.62
N SER A 186 -5.62 6.97 20.82
CA SER A 186 -5.01 7.40 22.09
C SER A 186 -3.60 6.82 22.34
N VAL A 187 -3.23 5.79 21.60
CA VAL A 187 -1.98 5.00 21.71
C VAL A 187 -0.73 5.87 21.54
N HIS A 188 -0.83 6.99 20.84
CA HIS A 188 0.28 7.95 20.67
C HIS A 188 0.74 8.59 21.98
N LYS A 189 -0.16 8.83 22.93
CA LYS A 189 0.18 9.44 24.22
C LYS A 189 0.84 8.42 25.17
N SER A 190 0.47 7.15 25.06
CA SER A 190 1.03 6.05 25.87
C SER A 190 2.30 5.45 25.28
N SER A 191 2.52 5.55 23.96
CA SER A 191 3.70 4.96 23.29
C SER A 191 5.02 5.49 23.83
N VAL A 192 5.13 6.78 24.16
CA VAL A 192 6.35 7.33 24.80
C VAL A 192 6.61 6.69 26.17
N GLN A 193 5.56 6.50 26.98
CA GLN A 193 5.67 5.82 28.28
C GLN A 193 6.00 4.33 28.12
N GLN A 194 5.47 3.68 27.07
CA GLN A 194 5.69 2.27 26.77
C GLN A 194 7.11 2.02 26.24
N SER A 195 7.62 2.88 25.35
CA SER A 195 9.00 2.86 24.88
C SER A 195 9.97 3.12 26.04
N LEU A 196 9.71 4.09 26.91
CA LEU A 196 10.49 4.31 28.13
C LEU A 196 10.49 3.07 29.03
N LYS A 197 9.32 2.45 29.24
CA LYS A 197 9.18 1.24 30.03
C LYS A 197 10.00 0.09 29.43
N GLN A 198 9.93 -0.14 28.11
CA GLN A 198 10.72 -1.17 27.41
C GLN A 198 12.23 -0.90 27.47
N SER A 199 12.66 0.35 27.25
CA SER A 199 14.08 0.72 27.39
C SER A 199 14.59 0.55 28.82
N ILE A 200 13.79 0.88 29.83
CA ILE A 200 14.11 0.64 31.24
C ILE A 200 14.21 -0.87 31.52
N TYR A 201 13.28 -1.69 31.02
CA TYR A 201 13.37 -3.16 31.17
C TYR A 201 14.60 -3.76 30.49
N ALA A 202 14.99 -3.25 29.32
CA ALA A 202 16.20 -3.71 28.63
C ALA A 202 17.47 -3.37 29.43
N LEU A 203 17.54 -2.18 30.03
CA LEU A 203 18.67 -1.74 30.85
C LEU A 203 18.77 -2.44 32.21
N MET A 204 17.67 -3.00 32.74
CA MET A 204 17.65 -3.74 34.01
C MET A 204 17.96 -5.24 33.86
N ARG A 205 18.20 -5.72 32.63
CA ARG A 205 18.47 -7.13 32.33
C ARG A 205 19.95 -7.46 32.10
N ASP A 206 20.82 -6.46 32.18
CA ASP A 206 22.29 -6.58 32.21
C ASP A 206 22.81 -6.36 33.64
#